data_AF-A0A7W6N6D2-F1
#
_entry.id   AF-A0A7W6N6D2-F1
#
_cell.length_a   1.000
_cell.length_b   1.000
_cell.length_c   1.000
_cell.angle_alpha   90.00
_cell.angle_beta   90.00
_cell.angle_gamma   90.00
#
_symmetry.space_group_name_H-M   'P 1'
#
loop_
_entity.id
_entity.type
_entity.pdbx_description
1 polymer ?
#
loop_
_entity_poly.entity_id
_entity_poly.type
_entity_poly.pdbx_seq_one_letter_code
_entity_poly.pdbx_strand_id
1 'polypeptide(L)'
;MRAIILPAFALALGTGFLAVPQAEARFSPERIQGPSLVDSVACVTRRVRTVRADGRVVYRTVRRCGVPAWQRYENRCRWVRERVYRPNGSFVVRDVRRCR
;
A
#
# COMPACT_ATOMS: atom_id res chain seq x y z
N MET A 1 46.66 -55.25 -11.40
CA MET A 1 47.34 -54.04 -11.92
C MET A 1 46.50 -53.49 -13.07
N ARG A 2 45.62 -52.53 -12.73
CA ARG A 2 45.56 -51.15 -13.25
C ARG A 2 45.00 -51.06 -14.68
N ALA A 3 43.69 -50.79 -14.73
CA ALA A 3 42.90 -50.50 -15.90
C ALA A 3 43.33 -49.16 -16.55
N ILE A 4 43.55 -49.20 -17.85
CA ILE A 4 43.79 -48.03 -18.70
C ILE A 4 42.44 -47.69 -19.35
N ILE A 5 41.66 -46.81 -18.72
CA ILE A 5 40.43 -46.26 -19.33
C ILE A 5 40.31 -44.78 -18.96
N LEU A 6 41.15 -43.93 -19.54
CA LEU A 6 41.02 -42.48 -19.42
C LEU A 6 41.48 -41.77 -20.71
N PRO A 7 40.64 -41.74 -21.76
CA PRO A 7 40.55 -40.48 -22.50
C PRO A 7 39.10 -40.07 -22.86
N ALA A 8 38.11 -40.95 -22.72
CA ALA A 8 36.75 -40.68 -23.19
C ALA A 8 36.00 -39.63 -22.34
N PHE A 9 36.38 -39.44 -21.08
CA PHE A 9 35.70 -38.48 -20.19
C PHE A 9 36.08 -37.01 -20.44
N ALA A 10 37.23 -36.75 -21.07
CA ALA A 10 37.70 -35.38 -21.30
C ALA A 10 37.00 -34.69 -22.48
N LEU A 11 36.52 -35.47 -23.46
CA LEU A 11 35.82 -34.93 -24.64
C LEU A 11 34.35 -34.56 -24.36
N ALA A 12 33.72 -35.17 -23.35
CA ALA A 12 32.33 -34.89 -22.99
C ALA A 12 32.16 -33.55 -22.24
N LEU A 13 33.22 -33.03 -21.61
CA LEU A 13 33.19 -31.76 -20.86
C LEU A 13 33.55 -30.53 -21.70
N GLY A 14 34.09 -30.70 -22.92
CA GLY A 14 34.53 -29.60 -23.78
C GLY A 14 33.44 -28.98 -24.65
N THR A 15 32.36 -29.72 -24.96
CA THR A 15 31.34 -29.28 -25.94
C THR A 15 30.20 -28.45 -25.32
N GLY A 16 30.16 -28.31 -23.98
CA GLY A 16 29.11 -27.56 -23.29
C GLY A 16 29.27 -26.03 -23.31
N PHE A 17 30.46 -25.51 -23.64
CA PHE A 17 30.74 -24.07 -23.55
C PHE A 17 30.40 -23.27 -24.81
N LEU A 18 30.09 -23.93 -25.94
CA LEU A 18 29.74 -23.25 -27.20
C LEU A 18 28.23 -23.07 -27.40
N ALA A 19 27.40 -23.57 -26.47
CA ALA A 19 25.94 -23.47 -26.52
C ALA A 19 25.40 -22.46 -25.51
N VAL A 20 26.12 -21.35 -25.26
CA VAL A 20 25.57 -20.23 -24.51
C VAL A 20 24.73 -19.40 -25.49
N PRO A 21 23.38 -19.39 -25.41
CA PRO A 21 22.61 -18.40 -26.12
C PRO A 21 23.07 -17.03 -25.61
N GLN A 22 23.42 -16.14 -26.54
CA GLN A 22 23.79 -14.77 -26.21
C GLN A 22 22.67 -14.21 -25.34
N ALA A 23 23.00 -13.80 -24.11
CA ALA A 23 22.06 -13.18 -23.20
C ALA A 23 21.72 -11.80 -23.78
N GLU A 24 20.86 -11.77 -24.78
CA GLU A 24 20.24 -10.58 -25.31
C GLU A 24 19.43 -9.98 -24.16
N ALA A 25 19.85 -8.83 -23.67
CA ALA A 25 19.02 -7.99 -22.82
C ALA A 25 17.84 -7.50 -23.66
N ARG A 26 16.83 -8.36 -23.84
CA ARG A 26 15.59 -7.99 -24.49
C ARG A 26 14.86 -7.06 -23.53
N PHE A 27 14.55 -5.85 -23.97
CA PHE A 27 13.64 -4.97 -23.26
C PHE A 27 12.29 -5.68 -23.19
N SER A 28 11.95 -6.21 -22.01
CA SER A 28 10.63 -6.78 -21.78
C SER A 28 9.60 -5.66 -22.01
N PRO A 29 8.60 -5.82 -22.91
CA PRO A 29 7.53 -4.84 -23.07
C PRO A 29 6.56 -4.87 -21.87
N GLU A 30 6.85 -5.68 -20.86
CA GLU A 30 6.09 -5.81 -19.63
C GLU A 30 6.17 -4.49 -18.87
N ARG A 31 5.16 -3.65 -19.09
CA ARG A 31 4.93 -2.43 -18.33
C ARG A 31 4.77 -2.83 -16.87
N ILE A 32 5.82 -2.59 -16.07
CA ILE A 32 5.75 -2.65 -14.62
C ILE A 32 4.63 -1.69 -14.20
N GLN A 33 3.48 -2.25 -13.83
CA GLN A 33 2.36 -1.49 -13.28
C GLN A 33 2.73 -1.11 -11.85
N GLY A 34 3.42 0.03 -11.72
CA GLY A 34 3.62 0.68 -10.44
C GLY A 34 2.28 1.16 -9.88
N PRO A 35 2.04 1.04 -8.57
CA PRO A 35 0.84 1.59 -7.95
C PRO A 35 0.78 3.09 -8.21
N SER A 36 -0.34 3.58 -8.73
CA SER A 36 -0.56 5.01 -8.95
C SER A 36 -0.47 5.78 -7.63
N LEU A 37 0.13 6.98 -7.65
CA LEU A 37 0.22 7.94 -6.54
C LEU A 37 -1.13 8.43 -5.98
N VAL A 38 -2.25 7.88 -6.44
CA VAL A 38 -3.57 8.12 -5.85
C VAL A 38 -3.64 7.28 -4.59
N ASP A 39 -3.73 7.96 -3.44
CA ASP A 39 -3.86 7.36 -2.11
C ASP A 39 -4.60 6.02 -2.17
N SER A 40 -3.96 4.96 -1.68
CA SER A 40 -4.58 3.64 -1.57
C SER A 40 -5.74 3.70 -0.59
N VAL A 41 -6.92 4.09 -1.07
CA VAL A 41 -8.13 4.18 -0.25
C VAL A 41 -8.55 2.75 0.08
N ALA A 42 -8.28 2.33 1.32
CA ALA A 42 -8.67 1.00 1.78
C ALA A 42 -10.20 0.85 1.70
N CYS A 43 -10.68 0.02 0.78
CA CYS A 43 -12.10 -0.33 0.69
C CYS A 43 -12.42 -1.43 1.71
N VAL A 44 -13.37 -1.18 2.59
CA VAL A 44 -13.85 -2.17 3.56
C VAL A 44 -15.16 -2.76 3.06
N THR A 45 -15.22 -4.08 2.94
CA THR A 45 -16.45 -4.82 2.65
C THR A 45 -17.10 -5.25 3.96
N ARG A 46 -18.34 -4.81 4.22
CA ARG A 46 -19.07 -5.13 5.45
C ARG A 46 -20.42 -5.77 5.13
N ARG A 47 -20.74 -6.87 5.82
CA ARG A 47 -22.09 -7.45 5.83
C ARG A 47 -22.95 -6.66 6.81
N VAL A 48 -23.98 -5.99 6.29
CA VAL A 48 -24.89 -5.14 7.08
C VAL A 48 -26.22 -5.87 7.23
N ARG A 49 -26.62 -6.08 8.48
CA ARG A 49 -27.96 -6.54 8.86
C ARG A 49 -28.88 -5.32 8.93
N THR A 50 -29.96 -5.33 8.16
CA THR A 50 -30.98 -4.28 8.21
C THR A 50 -32.31 -4.93 8.55
N VAL A 51 -32.98 -4.44 9.61
CA VAL A 51 -34.34 -4.87 9.96
C VAL A 51 -35.30 -3.95 9.22
N ARG A 52 -36.21 -4.52 8.44
CA ARG A 52 -37.25 -3.77 7.72
C ARG A 52 -38.43 -3.48 8.65
N ALA A 53 -39.27 -2.53 8.25
CA ALA A 53 -40.46 -2.12 9.03
C ALA A 53 -41.46 -3.27 9.25
N ASP A 54 -41.44 -4.28 8.37
CA ASP A 54 -42.24 -5.51 8.45
C ASP A 54 -41.61 -6.60 9.34
N GLY A 55 -40.52 -6.30 10.06
CA GLY A 55 -39.82 -7.23 10.95
C GLY A 55 -38.83 -8.17 10.25
N ARG A 56 -38.77 -8.19 8.92
CA ARG A 56 -37.85 -9.08 8.18
C ARG A 56 -36.40 -8.60 8.32
N VAL A 57 -35.49 -9.56 8.51
CA VAL A 57 -34.05 -9.29 8.55
C VAL A 57 -33.45 -9.53 7.17
N VAL A 58 -32.81 -8.49 6.61
CA VAL A 58 -32.13 -8.59 5.32
C VAL A 58 -30.63 -8.34 5.50
N TYR A 59 -29.83 -9.21 4.92
CA TYR A 59 -28.39 -9.06 4.84
C TYR A 59 -28.01 -8.46 3.49
N ARG A 60 -27.21 -7.41 3.51
CA ARG A 60 -26.58 -6.86 2.30
C ARG A 60 -25.09 -6.69 2.50
N THR A 61 -24.32 -6.99 1.47
CA THR A 61 -22.88 -6.72 1.46
C THR A 61 -22.68 -5.31 0.93
N VAL A 62 -22.10 -4.43 1.74
CA VAL A 62 -21.82 -3.04 1.37
C VAL A 62 -20.31 -2.87 1.27
N ARG A 63 -19.84 -2.35 0.13
CA ARG A 63 -18.45 -1.93 -0.05
C ARG A 63 -18.36 -0.43 0.22
N ARG A 64 -17.59 -0.02 1.22
CA ARG A 64 -17.34 1.39 1.52
C ARG A 64 -15.86 1.69 1.31
N CYS A 65 -15.58 2.52 0.33
CA CYS A 65 -14.24 3.06 0.07
C CYS A 65 -14.16 4.48 0.65
N GLY A 66 -13.05 4.81 1.30
CA GLY A 66 -12.86 6.07 1.99
C GLY A 66 -12.04 5.89 3.26
N VAL A 67 -11.61 7.00 3.86
CA VAL A 67 -10.92 6.96 5.15
C VAL A 67 -11.82 6.26 6.18
N PRO A 68 -11.39 5.14 6.77
CA PRO A 68 -12.14 4.45 7.80
C PRO A 68 -12.60 5.40 8.91
N ALA A 69 -13.81 5.19 9.43
CA ALA A 69 -14.36 6.05 10.47
C ALA A 69 -13.49 6.12 11.73
N TRP A 70 -12.71 5.07 12.03
CA TRP A 70 -11.75 5.05 13.13
C TRP A 70 -10.51 5.92 12.86
N GLN A 71 -10.05 6.02 11.61
CA GLN A 71 -8.94 6.91 11.21
C GLN A 71 -9.37 8.38 11.13
N ARG A 72 -10.67 8.65 11.01
CA ARG A 72 -11.20 10.03 11.02
C ARG A 72 -11.03 10.72 12.39
N TYR A 73 -10.64 9.97 13.43
CA TYR A 73 -10.58 10.44 14.82
C TYR A 73 -9.20 10.96 15.26
N GLU A 74 -8.15 10.85 14.43
CA GLU A 74 -6.77 11.09 14.87
C GLU A 74 -6.34 12.56 14.92
N ASN A 75 -7.12 13.48 14.34
CA ASN A 75 -6.82 14.91 14.41
C ASN A 75 -7.85 15.65 15.27
N ARG A 76 -7.82 15.41 16.59
CA ARG A 76 -8.48 16.30 17.58
C ARG A 76 -7.79 17.66 17.71
N CYS A 77 -6.83 17.95 16.84
CA CYS A 77 -6.25 19.25 16.63
C CYS A 77 -7.17 20.12 15.78
N ARG A 78 -7.71 21.18 16.37
CA ARG A 78 -8.45 22.21 15.65
C ARG A 78 -7.75 23.56 15.80
N TRP A 79 -7.84 24.39 14.76
CA TRP A 79 -7.45 25.78 14.86
C TRP A 79 -8.51 26.54 15.66
N VAL A 80 -8.08 27.25 16.71
CA VAL A 80 -8.95 28.03 17.59
C VAL A 80 -8.44 29.47 17.59
N ARG A 81 -9.35 30.43 17.38
CA ARG A 81 -9.08 31.84 17.60
C ARG A 81 -9.09 32.14 19.09
N GLU A 82 -7.92 32.44 19.63
CA GLU A 82 -7.75 32.79 21.03
C GLU A 82 -7.50 34.30 21.15
N ARG A 83 -8.18 34.92 22.12
CA ARG A 83 -7.98 36.33 22.46
C ARG A 83 -7.02 36.40 23.64
N VAL A 84 -5.84 36.97 23.43
CA VAL A 84 -4.87 37.22 24.50
C VAL A 84 -5.01 38.68 24.94
N TYR A 85 -5.48 38.88 26.16
CA TYR A 85 -5.63 40.20 26.75
C TYR A 85 -4.28 40.70 27.24
N ARG A 86 -3.95 41.95 26.91
CA ARG A 86 -2.75 42.64 27.38
C ARG A 86 -3.09 43.44 28.65
N PRO A 87 -2.09 43.75 29.50
CA PRO A 87 -2.29 44.56 30.71
C PRO A 87 -2.90 45.94 30.44
N ASN A 88 -2.74 46.48 29.23
CA ASN A 88 -3.28 47.78 28.82
C ASN A 88 -4.74 47.72 28.32
N GLY A 89 -5.45 46.61 28.50
CA GLY A 89 -6.85 46.46 28.08
C GLY A 89 -7.07 46.16 26.60
N SER A 90 -6.02 46.18 25.77
CA SER A 90 -6.11 45.73 24.38
C SER A 90 -6.07 44.19 24.28
N PHE A 91 -6.59 43.63 23.20
CA PHE A 91 -6.47 42.19 22.92
C PHE A 91 -5.81 41.93 21.56
N VAL A 92 -5.18 40.76 21.45
CA VAL A 92 -4.69 40.22 20.17
C VAL A 92 -5.45 38.95 19.88
N VAL A 93 -5.91 38.82 18.64
CA VAL A 93 -6.44 37.55 18.15
C VAL A 93 -5.29 36.75 17.58
N ARG A 94 -5.09 35.53 18.08
CA ARG A 94 -4.12 34.57 17.55
C ARG A 94 -4.85 33.30 17.14
N ASP A 95 -4.47 32.75 16.00
CA ASP A 95 -4.89 31.41 15.61
C ASP A 95 -3.93 30.41 16.26
N VAL A 96 -4.45 29.58 17.18
CA VAL A 96 -3.68 28.58 17.91
C VAL A 96 -4.19 27.19 17.55
N ARG A 97 -3.28 26.27 17.23
CA ARG A 97 -3.62 24.86 17.00
C ARG A 97 -3.79 24.16 18.34
N ARG A 98 -5.03 23.84 18.72
CA ARG A 98 -5.33 23.15 19.98
C ARG A 98 -5.72 21.70 19.71
N CYS A 99 -4.90 20.77 20.18
CA CYS A 99 -5.16 19.33 20.18
C CYS A 99 -5.80 18.91 21.51
N ARG A 100 -6.79 18.00 21.46
CA ARG A 100 -7.46 17.42 22.62
C ARG A 100 -7.14 15.93 22.75
#